data_AF-A0A934A770-F1
#
_entry.id   AF-A0A934A770-F1
#
_cell.length_a   1.000
_cell.length_b   1.000
_cell.length_c   1.000
_cell.angle_alpha   90.00
_cell.angle_beta   90.00
_cell.angle_gamma   90.00
#
_symmetry.space_group_name_H-M   'P 1'
#
loop_
_entity.id
_entity.type
_entity.pdbx_description
1 polymer ?
#
loop_
_entity_poly.entity_id
_entity_poly.type
_entity_poly.pdbx_seq_one_letter_code
_entity_poly.pdbx_strand_id
1 'polypeptide(L)'
;MLRIVIFILWFITVVHVSKASAANCDGCCSYHEGVCCSNGITACCDGTVLSQTCIQNGCDMCTGSLIINNADLITNHIDVTLSNAGGKSGPLDIQLRGTTNTYTEHFNGGSAVGEGTYSVVLTRPSIPEDKYDRIVAIWKLSTGDADSPSYSLSPAWRVLGIVRHTQYNTPVESACTGTPQTAWVFDDDCNFTQTTLDSEFYYQVKMNGTGDSNNYGIIKSAVTNKKKCSDGYPQGASTTNSFFMVDIVTGCCNTQLTESSQAGYPNPKLTSTVTPKCGDRTLLIESDNSNRAEKSIADYCPDCRDGHHIDNYTYNQACSAHQVGSLGDFWTANVGL
;
A
#
# COMPACT_ATOMS: atom_id res chain seq x y z
N MET A 1 20.85 -19.65 -58.60
CA MET A 1 19.41 -20.00 -58.46
C MET A 1 19.09 -20.13 -56.98
N LEU A 2 18.56 -19.06 -56.39
CA LEU A 2 18.24 -18.95 -54.98
C LEU A 2 16.72 -19.14 -54.84
N ARG A 3 16.26 -20.20 -54.16
CA ARG A 3 14.84 -20.42 -53.88
C ARG A 3 14.49 -19.76 -52.54
N ILE A 4 13.72 -18.68 -52.61
CA ILE A 4 13.12 -18.00 -51.48
C ILE A 4 11.90 -18.83 -51.05
N VAL A 5 11.87 -19.29 -49.80
CA VAL A 5 10.69 -19.88 -49.16
C VAL A 5 10.10 -18.81 -48.26
N ILE A 6 8.95 -18.26 -48.65
CA ILE A 6 8.16 -17.32 -47.85
C ILE A 6 7.23 -18.15 -46.97
N PHE A 7 7.46 -18.16 -45.66
CA PHE A 7 6.51 -18.66 -44.68
C PHE A 7 5.56 -17.53 -44.29
N ILE A 8 4.32 -17.58 -44.78
CA ILE A 8 3.23 -16.70 -44.34
C ILE A 8 2.60 -17.35 -43.11
N LEU A 9 2.89 -16.82 -41.91
CA LEU A 9 2.14 -17.16 -40.70
C LEU A 9 0.78 -16.45 -40.75
N TRP A 10 -0.28 -17.25 -40.83
CA TRP A 10 -1.66 -16.80 -40.73
C TRP A 10 -2.02 -16.72 -39.24
N PHE A 11 -2.12 -15.51 -38.69
CA PHE A 11 -2.66 -15.26 -37.36
C PHE A 11 -4.19 -15.45 -37.42
N ILE A 12 -4.68 -16.62 -37.00
CA ILE A 12 -6.11 -16.81 -36.72
C ILE A 12 -6.35 -16.26 -35.30
N THR A 13 -6.77 -15.01 -35.21
CA THR A 13 -7.46 -14.50 -34.02
C THR A 13 -8.83 -15.17 -33.96
N VAL A 14 -8.94 -16.23 -33.14
CA VAL A 14 -10.25 -16.76 -32.72
C VAL A 14 -10.84 -15.75 -31.74
N VAL A 15 -11.58 -14.78 -32.27
CA VAL A 15 -12.52 -14.02 -31.45
C VAL A 15 -13.62 -15.00 -31.05
N HIS A 16 -13.58 -15.48 -29.81
CA HIS A 16 -14.73 -16.11 -29.18
C HIS A 16 -15.80 -15.02 -29.00
N VAL A 17 -16.59 -14.79 -30.05
CA VAL A 17 -17.89 -14.15 -29.89
C VAL A 17 -18.74 -15.20 -29.20
N SER A 18 -18.89 -15.09 -27.88
CA SER A 18 -20.00 -15.73 -27.18
C SER A 18 -21.26 -15.17 -27.82
N LYS A 19 -21.87 -15.95 -28.73
CA LYS A 19 -23.24 -15.71 -29.15
C LYS A 19 -24.09 -15.88 -27.90
N ALA A 20 -24.40 -14.80 -27.20
CA ALA A 20 -25.63 -14.74 -26.44
C ALA A 20 -26.74 -14.90 -27.48
N SER A 21 -27.27 -16.13 -27.63
CA SER A 21 -28.54 -16.32 -28.31
C SER A 21 -29.54 -15.42 -27.58
N ALA A 22 -30.06 -14.39 -28.25
CA ALA A 22 -31.12 -13.59 -27.68
C ALA A 22 -32.23 -14.56 -27.24
N ALA A 23 -32.56 -14.56 -25.94
CA ALA A 23 -33.58 -15.44 -25.39
C ALA A 23 -34.89 -15.21 -26.16
N ASN A 24 -35.48 -16.28 -26.69
CA ASN A 24 -36.78 -16.19 -27.37
C ASN A 24 -37.88 -16.48 -26.35
N CYS A 25 -38.34 -15.43 -25.69
CA CYS A 25 -39.37 -15.49 -24.67
C CYS A 25 -40.78 -15.24 -25.20
N ASP A 26 -40.95 -15.23 -26.52
CA ASP A 26 -42.25 -15.10 -27.14
C ASP A 26 -43.15 -16.29 -26.74
N GLY A 27 -44.30 -15.96 -26.16
CA GLY A 27 -45.28 -16.93 -25.67
C GLY A 27 -45.10 -17.36 -24.21
N CYS A 28 -43.94 -17.10 -23.60
CA CYS A 28 -43.71 -17.35 -22.18
C CYS A 28 -44.47 -16.35 -21.31
N CYS A 29 -45.28 -16.85 -20.37
CA CYS A 29 -46.11 -16.02 -19.48
C CYS A 29 -47.05 -15.05 -20.22
N SER A 30 -47.44 -15.38 -21.45
CA SER A 30 -48.29 -14.54 -22.32
C SER A 30 -49.68 -14.25 -21.74
N TYR A 31 -50.18 -15.12 -20.85
CA TYR A 31 -51.44 -14.93 -20.11
C TYR A 31 -51.25 -14.36 -18.68
N HIS A 32 -50.00 -14.10 -18.29
CA HIS A 32 -49.58 -13.85 -16.91
C HIS A 32 -48.74 -12.58 -16.79
N GLU A 33 -49.06 -11.59 -17.64
CA GLU A 33 -48.42 -10.25 -17.69
C GLU A 33 -46.92 -10.25 -18.05
N GLY A 34 -46.41 -11.37 -18.57
CA GLY A 34 -45.02 -11.53 -18.99
C GLY A 34 -44.13 -12.16 -17.93
N VAL A 35 -42.83 -12.18 -18.20
CA VAL A 35 -41.80 -12.76 -17.32
C VAL A 35 -41.26 -11.67 -16.39
N CYS A 36 -41.28 -11.93 -15.09
CA CYS A 36 -40.78 -11.04 -14.06
C CYS A 36 -39.70 -11.74 -13.21
N CYS A 37 -38.78 -10.95 -12.66
CA CYS A 37 -37.86 -11.40 -11.62
C CYS A 37 -38.30 -10.85 -10.27
N SER A 38 -38.59 -11.72 -9.31
CA SER A 38 -38.94 -11.34 -7.93
C SER A 38 -38.21 -12.24 -6.94
N ASN A 39 -37.48 -11.64 -6.01
CA ASN A 39 -36.63 -12.35 -5.04
C ASN A 39 -35.69 -13.38 -5.70
N GLY A 40 -35.14 -13.07 -6.88
CA GLY A 40 -34.25 -13.97 -7.61
C GLY A 40 -34.91 -15.13 -8.34
N ILE A 41 -36.24 -15.27 -8.28
CA ILE A 41 -36.95 -16.31 -9.00
C ILE A 41 -37.54 -15.71 -10.26
N THR A 42 -37.16 -16.26 -11.41
CA THR A 42 -37.82 -15.92 -12.66
C THR A 42 -39.14 -16.66 -12.74
N ALA A 43 -40.23 -15.91 -12.74
CA ALA A 43 -41.59 -16.43 -12.78
C ALA A 43 -42.41 -15.58 -13.75
N CYS A 44 -43.65 -15.99 -13.99
CA CYS A 44 -44.62 -15.07 -14.55
C CYS A 44 -44.93 -13.96 -13.53
N CYS A 45 -45.30 -12.77 -13.99
CA CYS A 45 -45.48 -11.61 -13.13
C CYS A 45 -46.61 -11.76 -12.09
N ASP A 46 -47.55 -12.68 -12.32
CA ASP A 46 -48.58 -13.07 -11.35
C ASP A 46 -48.12 -14.14 -10.33
N GLY A 47 -46.84 -14.52 -10.35
CA GLY A 47 -46.22 -15.49 -9.46
C GLY A 47 -46.23 -16.94 -9.95
N THR A 48 -46.78 -17.22 -11.14
CA THR A 48 -46.80 -18.58 -11.70
C THR A 48 -45.39 -19.02 -12.10
N VAL A 49 -44.99 -20.26 -11.77
CA VAL A 49 -43.66 -20.77 -12.14
C VAL A 49 -43.48 -20.85 -13.66
N LEU A 50 -42.28 -20.54 -14.14
CA LEU A 50 -41.96 -20.67 -15.57
C LEU A 50 -42.05 -22.13 -16.03
N SER A 51 -42.55 -22.35 -17.25
CA SER A 51 -42.53 -23.69 -17.85
C SER A 51 -41.11 -24.13 -18.20
N GLN A 52 -40.86 -25.44 -18.22
CA GLN A 52 -39.55 -25.99 -18.60
C GLN A 52 -39.10 -25.54 -19.99
N THR A 53 -40.04 -25.41 -20.94
CA THR A 53 -39.78 -24.89 -22.29
C THR A 53 -39.30 -23.44 -22.26
N CYS A 54 -39.90 -22.59 -21.42
CA CYS A 54 -39.48 -21.21 -21.26
C CYS A 54 -38.09 -21.10 -20.62
N ILE A 55 -37.78 -21.94 -19.63
CA ILE A 55 -36.44 -22.03 -19.04
C ILE A 55 -35.42 -22.44 -20.10
N GLN A 56 -35.73 -23.46 -20.91
CA GLN A 56 -34.86 -23.94 -22.00
C GLN A 56 -34.66 -22.90 -23.12
N ASN A 57 -35.63 -22.01 -23.33
CA ASN A 57 -35.53 -20.89 -24.27
C ASN A 57 -34.75 -19.68 -23.70
N GLY A 58 -34.20 -19.80 -22.49
CA GLY A 58 -33.37 -18.77 -21.85
C GLY A 58 -34.18 -17.67 -21.16
N CYS A 59 -35.47 -17.91 -20.87
CA CYS A 59 -36.34 -16.92 -20.24
C CYS A 59 -36.20 -16.82 -18.73
N ASP A 60 -35.23 -17.52 -18.16
CA ASP A 60 -34.84 -17.39 -16.75
C ASP A 60 -33.93 -16.17 -16.57
N MET A 61 -34.53 -14.98 -16.65
CA MET A 61 -33.87 -13.68 -16.75
C MET A 61 -33.49 -13.02 -15.42
N CYS A 62 -33.68 -13.67 -14.27
CA CYS A 62 -33.13 -13.15 -13.02
C CYS A 62 -31.60 -13.06 -13.11
N THR A 63 -31.12 -11.83 -13.23
CA THR A 63 -29.72 -11.48 -13.08
C THR A 63 -29.41 -11.46 -11.60
N GLY A 64 -28.33 -12.14 -11.19
CA GLY A 64 -27.86 -12.05 -9.82
C GLY A 64 -27.63 -10.59 -9.40
N SER A 65 -27.68 -10.36 -8.10
CA SER A 65 -27.31 -9.10 -7.47
C SER A 65 -26.05 -9.32 -6.65
N LEU A 66 -25.11 -8.39 -6.77
CA LEU A 66 -23.81 -8.43 -6.12
C LEU A 66 -23.51 -7.07 -5.50
N ILE A 67 -23.13 -7.09 -4.23
CA ILE A 67 -22.78 -5.89 -3.45
C ILE A 67 -21.47 -6.15 -2.73
N ILE A 68 -20.58 -5.16 -2.75
CA ILE A 68 -19.43 -5.09 -1.85
C ILE A 68 -19.89 -4.36 -0.58
N ASN A 69 -19.94 -5.08 0.54
CA ASN A 69 -20.40 -4.55 1.82
C ASN A 69 -19.31 -3.75 2.53
N ASN A 70 -18.07 -4.24 2.45
CA ASN A 70 -16.91 -3.66 3.11
C ASN A 70 -15.63 -4.07 2.37
N ALA A 71 -14.60 -3.24 2.45
CA ALA A 71 -13.26 -3.58 1.99
C ALA A 71 -12.21 -2.99 2.93
N ASP A 72 -11.46 -3.86 3.60
CA ASP A 72 -10.29 -3.51 4.41
C ASP A 72 -9.06 -4.19 3.81
N LEU A 73 -8.22 -3.39 3.15
CA LEU A 73 -7.02 -3.87 2.46
C LEU A 73 -5.81 -4.06 3.41
N ILE A 74 -5.91 -3.56 4.65
CA ILE A 74 -4.91 -3.77 5.69
C ILE A 74 -5.08 -5.16 6.28
N THR A 75 -6.30 -5.51 6.71
CA THR A 75 -6.62 -6.87 7.16
C THR A 75 -6.81 -7.85 5.98
N ASN A 76 -6.89 -7.33 4.76
CA ASN A 76 -7.00 -8.08 3.50
C ASN A 76 -8.31 -8.87 3.36
N HIS A 77 -9.42 -8.23 3.71
CA HIS A 77 -10.75 -8.79 3.60
C HIS A 77 -11.69 -7.88 2.83
N ILE A 78 -12.34 -8.43 1.81
CA ILE A 78 -13.38 -7.77 1.03
C ILE A 78 -14.65 -8.60 1.16
N ASP A 79 -15.64 -8.05 1.84
CA ASP A 79 -16.88 -8.76 2.15
C ASP A 79 -17.91 -8.45 1.06
N VAL A 80 -18.43 -9.49 0.43
CA VAL A 80 -19.41 -9.39 -0.65
C VAL A 80 -20.64 -10.23 -0.37
N THR A 81 -21.79 -9.78 -0.88
CA THR A 81 -23.05 -10.54 -0.83
C THR A 81 -23.56 -10.79 -2.24
N LEU A 82 -23.81 -12.06 -2.54
CA LEU A 82 -24.42 -12.58 -3.76
C LEU A 82 -25.86 -12.99 -3.46
N SER A 83 -26.80 -12.50 -4.25
CA SER A 83 -28.23 -12.80 -4.06
C SER A 83 -28.97 -12.81 -5.39
N ASN A 84 -30.23 -13.23 -5.39
CA ASN A 84 -31.17 -13.09 -6.50
C ASN A 84 -30.75 -13.78 -7.83
N ALA A 85 -29.96 -14.85 -7.78
CA ALA A 85 -29.54 -15.63 -8.94
C ALA A 85 -30.41 -16.86 -9.22
N GLY A 86 -31.44 -17.11 -8.42
CA GLY A 86 -32.40 -18.19 -8.68
C GLY A 86 -31.77 -19.58 -8.54
N GLY A 87 -30.86 -19.74 -7.58
CA GLY A 87 -30.14 -20.99 -7.34
C GLY A 87 -28.99 -21.28 -8.32
N LYS A 88 -28.68 -20.35 -9.23
CA LYS A 88 -27.51 -20.45 -10.12
C LYS A 88 -26.22 -20.17 -9.35
N SER A 89 -25.13 -20.68 -9.89
CA SER A 89 -23.78 -20.40 -9.42
C SER A 89 -22.87 -19.95 -10.56
N GLY A 90 -21.81 -19.25 -10.20
CA GLY A 90 -20.87 -18.66 -11.14
C GLY A 90 -19.55 -18.29 -10.47
N PRO A 91 -18.44 -18.18 -11.21
CA PRO A 91 -17.19 -17.64 -10.68
C PRO A 91 -17.37 -16.21 -10.18
N LEU A 92 -16.72 -15.88 -9.06
CA LEU A 92 -16.69 -14.53 -8.50
C LEU A 92 -15.27 -13.95 -8.66
N ASP A 93 -15.18 -12.79 -9.29
CA ASP A 93 -13.94 -12.04 -9.46
C ASP A 93 -13.99 -10.72 -8.70
N ILE A 94 -12.89 -10.34 -8.05
CA ILE A 94 -12.70 -9.02 -7.45
C ILE A 94 -11.66 -8.25 -8.24
N GLN A 95 -12.03 -7.07 -8.72
CA GLN A 95 -11.15 -6.22 -9.52
C GLN A 95 -10.78 -4.96 -8.74
N LEU A 96 -9.49 -4.80 -8.47
CA LEU A 96 -8.93 -3.52 -8.06
C LEU A 96 -8.64 -2.70 -9.31
N ARG A 97 -9.28 -1.53 -9.41
CA ARG A 97 -9.10 -0.62 -10.55
C ARG A 97 -8.19 0.52 -10.13
N GLY A 98 -7.04 0.61 -10.79
CA GLY A 98 -6.08 1.69 -10.59
C GLY A 98 -6.09 2.70 -11.72
N THR A 99 -5.07 3.57 -11.72
CA THR A 99 -4.91 4.62 -12.73
C THR A 99 -4.53 4.04 -14.08
N THR A 100 -3.67 3.02 -14.10
CA THR A 100 -3.16 2.37 -15.32
C THR A 100 -3.40 0.86 -15.36
N ASN A 101 -3.53 0.22 -14.21
CA ASN A 101 -3.62 -1.21 -14.03
C ASN A 101 -5.01 -1.64 -13.52
N THR A 102 -5.36 -2.89 -13.80
CA THR A 102 -6.44 -3.59 -13.12
C THR A 102 -5.90 -4.91 -12.64
N TYR A 103 -5.97 -5.15 -11.34
CA TYR A 103 -5.69 -6.45 -10.75
C TYR A 103 -7.01 -7.22 -10.59
N THR A 104 -7.03 -8.50 -10.92
CA THR A 104 -8.21 -9.38 -10.75
C THR A 104 -7.84 -10.54 -9.84
N GLU A 105 -8.56 -10.66 -8.73
CA GLU A 105 -8.55 -11.83 -7.86
C GLU A 105 -9.67 -12.77 -8.26
N HIS A 106 -9.36 -14.05 -8.46
CA HIS A 106 -10.34 -15.09 -8.75
C HIS A 106 -10.71 -15.81 -7.46
N PHE A 107 -11.88 -15.51 -6.90
CA PHE A 107 -12.30 -16.12 -5.64
C PHE A 107 -12.36 -17.65 -5.77
N ASN A 108 -11.86 -18.35 -4.76
CA ASN A 108 -11.80 -19.82 -4.71
C ASN A 108 -11.17 -20.44 -5.98
N GLY A 109 -10.12 -19.79 -6.51
CA GLY A 109 -9.43 -20.22 -7.73
C GLY A 109 -10.29 -20.17 -9.00
N GLY A 110 -11.37 -19.37 -8.99
CA GLY A 110 -12.33 -19.28 -10.09
C GLY A 110 -13.43 -20.35 -10.06
N SER A 111 -13.52 -21.13 -8.98
CA SER A 111 -14.61 -22.10 -8.81
C SER A 111 -15.96 -21.40 -8.64
N ALA A 112 -17.02 -21.97 -9.21
CA ALA A 112 -18.35 -21.39 -9.13
C ALA A 112 -18.89 -21.38 -7.69
N VAL A 113 -19.49 -20.25 -7.31
CA VAL A 113 -20.17 -20.04 -6.02
C VAL A 113 -21.62 -19.63 -6.25
N GLY A 114 -22.49 -20.03 -5.33
CA GLY A 114 -23.91 -19.68 -5.35
C GLY A 114 -24.19 -18.38 -4.60
N GLU A 115 -25.46 -18.17 -4.27
CA GLU A 115 -25.86 -17.09 -3.37
C GLU A 115 -25.25 -17.27 -1.97
N GLY A 116 -24.92 -16.16 -1.32
CA GLY A 116 -24.30 -16.17 -0.01
C GLY A 116 -23.49 -14.91 0.29
N THR A 117 -22.89 -14.89 1.47
CA THR A 117 -21.91 -13.86 1.84
C THR A 117 -20.52 -14.49 1.88
N TYR A 118 -19.55 -13.81 1.27
CA TYR A 118 -18.19 -14.29 1.11
C TYR A 118 -17.21 -13.21 1.57
N SER A 119 -16.10 -13.65 2.17
CA SER A 119 -14.95 -12.78 2.46
C SER A 119 -13.82 -13.16 1.52
N VAL A 120 -13.45 -12.25 0.63
CA VAL A 120 -12.41 -12.45 -0.37
C VAL A 120 -11.10 -11.90 0.14
N VAL A 121 -10.03 -12.68 -0.02
CA VAL A 121 -8.66 -12.31 0.33
C VAL A 121 -7.89 -12.09 -0.97
N LEU A 122 -7.19 -10.97 -1.09
CA LEU A 122 -6.38 -10.67 -2.27
C LEU A 122 -4.99 -11.29 -2.15
N THR A 123 -4.41 -11.73 -3.27
CA THR A 123 -3.00 -12.13 -3.36
C THR A 123 -2.13 -10.87 -3.53
N ARG A 124 -1.89 -10.14 -2.43
CA ARG A 124 -1.28 -8.80 -2.48
C ARG A 124 0.09 -8.75 -3.16
N PRO A 125 1.03 -9.69 -2.95
CA PRO A 125 2.31 -9.69 -3.66
C PRO A 125 2.22 -9.74 -5.19
N SER A 126 1.07 -10.14 -5.76
CA SER A 126 0.82 -10.16 -7.22
C SER A 126 0.17 -8.89 -7.75
N ILE A 127 -0.20 -7.94 -6.88
CA ILE A 127 -0.81 -6.68 -7.28
C ILE A 127 0.30 -5.76 -7.80
N PRO A 128 0.22 -5.30 -9.07
CA PRO A 128 1.24 -4.43 -9.64
C PRO A 128 1.16 -3.02 -9.08
N GLU A 129 2.25 -2.28 -9.19
CA GLU A 129 2.36 -0.86 -8.84
C GLU A 129 1.30 -0.02 -9.54
N ASP A 130 0.47 0.65 -8.74
CA ASP A 130 -0.50 1.64 -9.19
C ASP A 130 -1.11 2.35 -7.98
N LYS A 131 -1.92 3.37 -8.25
CA LYS A 131 -2.88 3.95 -7.32
C LYS A 131 -4.27 3.39 -7.60
N TYR A 132 -4.74 2.49 -6.74
CA TYR A 132 -6.07 1.88 -6.78
C TYR A 132 -7.07 2.72 -6.00
N ASP A 133 -8.13 3.18 -6.64
CA ASP A 133 -9.13 4.07 -6.03
C ASP A 133 -10.52 3.44 -5.90
N ARG A 134 -10.72 2.25 -6.48
CA ARG A 134 -12.00 1.53 -6.40
C ARG A 134 -11.88 0.02 -6.59
N ILE A 135 -12.89 -0.67 -6.10
CA ILE A 135 -13.09 -2.11 -6.25
C ILE A 135 -14.39 -2.36 -7.02
N VAL A 136 -14.37 -3.32 -7.93
CA VAL A 136 -15.56 -3.84 -8.61
C VAL A 136 -15.58 -5.35 -8.41
N ALA A 137 -16.71 -5.91 -8.02
CA ALA A 137 -16.91 -7.34 -7.98
C ALA A 137 -17.75 -7.76 -9.19
N ILE A 138 -17.44 -8.91 -9.79
CA ILE A 138 -18.13 -9.47 -10.95
C ILE A 138 -18.48 -10.92 -10.65
N TRP A 139 -19.75 -11.27 -10.72
CA TRP A 139 -20.23 -12.64 -10.57
C TRP A 139 -20.75 -13.17 -11.90
N LYS A 140 -19.99 -14.10 -12.49
CA LYS A 140 -20.19 -14.58 -13.86
C LYS A 140 -21.21 -15.70 -13.90
N LEU A 141 -22.48 -15.36 -14.09
CA LEU A 141 -23.58 -16.32 -14.19
C LEU A 141 -23.82 -16.74 -15.64
N SER A 142 -24.40 -17.92 -15.84
CA SER A 142 -24.82 -18.40 -17.17
C SER A 142 -25.89 -17.52 -17.83
N THR A 143 -26.58 -16.68 -17.06
CA THR A 143 -27.63 -15.77 -17.53
C THR A 143 -27.17 -14.32 -17.69
N GLY A 144 -25.85 -14.09 -17.60
CA GLY A 144 -25.23 -12.77 -17.68
C GLY A 144 -24.53 -12.39 -16.37
N ASP A 145 -23.46 -11.62 -16.49
CA ASP A 145 -22.66 -11.20 -15.35
C ASP A 145 -23.45 -10.25 -14.44
N ALA A 146 -23.33 -10.46 -13.13
CA ALA A 146 -23.81 -9.53 -12.12
C ALA A 146 -22.63 -8.71 -11.60
N ASP A 147 -22.67 -7.40 -11.83
CA ASP A 147 -21.64 -6.47 -11.40
C ASP A 147 -22.06 -5.74 -10.11
N SER A 148 -21.11 -5.49 -9.21
CA SER A 148 -21.33 -4.56 -8.11
C SER A 148 -21.32 -3.12 -8.61
N PRO A 149 -22.01 -2.19 -7.91
CA PRO A 149 -21.60 -0.79 -7.92
C PRO A 149 -20.10 -0.68 -7.57
N SER A 150 -19.40 0.29 -8.14
CA SER A 150 -18.00 0.54 -7.79
C SER A 150 -17.90 0.96 -6.32
N TYR A 151 -17.07 0.24 -5.55
CA TYR A 151 -16.77 0.58 -4.16
C TYR A 151 -15.54 1.48 -4.12
N SER A 152 -15.68 2.72 -3.65
CA SER A 152 -14.56 3.68 -3.58
C SER A 152 -13.65 3.40 -2.39
N LEU A 153 -12.33 3.46 -2.63
CA LEU A 153 -11.30 3.40 -1.59
C LEU A 153 -10.97 4.82 -1.13
N SER A 154 -11.10 5.07 0.18
CA SER A 154 -10.75 6.33 0.81
C SER A 154 -9.97 6.09 2.10
N PRO A 155 -8.65 6.37 2.13
CA PRO A 155 -7.84 6.89 1.02
C PRO A 155 -7.66 5.86 -0.11
N ALA A 156 -7.27 6.35 -1.30
CA ALA A 156 -6.87 5.48 -2.40
C ALA A 156 -5.61 4.69 -2.00
N TRP A 157 -5.59 3.41 -2.35
CA TRP A 157 -4.50 2.50 -1.99
C TRP A 157 -3.38 2.59 -3.02
N ARG A 158 -2.19 3.04 -2.59
CA ARG A 158 -1.05 3.23 -3.48
C ARG A 158 -0.05 2.09 -3.31
N VAL A 159 -0.03 1.16 -4.25
CA VAL A 159 0.91 0.05 -4.28
C VAL A 159 2.25 0.54 -4.82
N LEU A 160 3.30 0.38 -4.03
CA LEU A 160 4.69 0.71 -4.38
C LEU A 160 5.47 -0.49 -4.93
N GLY A 161 4.84 -1.66 -4.97
CA GLY A 161 5.44 -2.89 -5.48
C GLY A 161 6.46 -3.45 -4.50
N ILE A 162 7.50 -4.09 -5.04
CA ILE A 162 8.60 -4.60 -4.22
C ILE A 162 9.56 -3.46 -3.90
N VAL A 163 9.65 -3.12 -2.62
CA VAL A 163 10.46 -2.03 -2.10
C VAL A 163 11.57 -2.59 -1.24
N ARG A 164 12.78 -2.07 -1.39
CA ARG A 164 13.93 -2.37 -0.53
C ARG A 164 13.80 -1.65 0.80
N HIS A 165 13.79 -2.39 1.90
CA HIS A 165 13.72 -1.85 3.25
C HIS A 165 15.09 -1.98 3.92
N THR A 166 15.84 -0.89 4.05
CA THR A 166 17.04 -0.85 4.91
C THR A 166 16.72 -0.22 6.27
N GLN A 167 17.72 -0.16 7.14
CA GLN A 167 17.58 0.36 8.49
C GLN A 167 18.56 1.49 8.75
N TYR A 168 18.14 2.39 9.62
CA TYR A 168 18.98 3.44 10.20
C TYR A 168 18.69 3.56 11.69
N ASN A 169 19.64 4.13 12.42
CA ASN A 169 19.55 4.28 13.87
C ASN A 169 19.98 5.68 14.31
N THR A 170 19.84 5.93 15.61
CA THR A 170 20.52 7.04 16.27
C THR A 170 21.91 6.55 16.70
N PRO A 171 23.01 7.10 16.16
CA PRO A 171 24.37 6.80 16.62
C PRO A 171 24.49 6.87 18.13
N VAL A 172 25.15 5.87 18.74
CA VAL A 172 25.44 5.87 20.18
C VAL A 172 26.93 5.99 20.39
N GLU A 173 27.37 6.99 21.16
CA GLU A 173 28.77 7.34 21.33
C GLU A 173 29.61 6.19 21.91
N SER A 174 29.06 5.42 22.85
CA SER A 174 29.74 4.25 23.44
C SER A 174 30.05 3.12 22.44
N ALA A 175 29.35 3.10 21.30
CA ALA A 175 29.56 2.11 20.24
C ALA A 175 30.48 2.65 19.12
N CYS A 176 30.86 3.92 19.19
CA CYS A 176 31.76 4.56 18.25
C CYS A 176 33.23 4.38 18.65
N THR A 177 34.10 4.53 17.66
CA THR A 177 35.54 4.45 17.85
C THR A 177 36.22 5.68 17.29
N GLY A 178 37.22 6.21 17.98
CA GLY A 178 37.82 7.44 17.51
C GLY A 178 38.73 8.07 18.53
N THR A 179 39.35 9.16 18.10
CA THR A 179 40.07 10.03 19.02
C THR A 179 39.12 11.10 19.56
N PRO A 180 39.36 11.62 20.77
CA PRO A 180 38.58 12.74 21.28
C PRO A 180 38.66 13.95 20.33
N GLN A 181 37.50 14.45 19.92
CA GLN A 181 37.35 15.61 19.07
C GLN A 181 36.64 16.74 19.81
N THR A 182 37.23 17.93 19.80
CA THR A 182 36.63 19.11 20.44
C THR A 182 35.26 19.44 19.86
N ALA A 183 34.29 19.61 20.74
CA ALA A 183 32.91 19.96 20.45
C ALA A 183 32.37 20.94 21.48
N TRP A 184 31.21 21.52 21.18
CA TRP A 184 30.43 22.31 22.13
C TRP A 184 29.03 21.70 22.27
N VAL A 185 28.56 21.56 23.50
CA VAL A 185 27.18 21.13 23.77
C VAL A 185 26.45 22.26 24.50
N PHE A 186 25.19 22.51 24.14
CA PHE A 186 24.38 23.54 24.78
C PHE A 186 22.93 23.11 25.02
N ASP A 187 22.29 23.71 26.02
CA ASP A 187 20.89 23.47 26.39
C ASP A 187 19.91 24.42 25.69
N ASP A 188 18.64 24.40 26.10
CA ASP A 188 17.61 25.32 25.61
C ASP A 188 17.83 26.78 26.06
N ASP A 189 18.54 27.00 27.17
CA ASP A 189 18.90 28.32 27.70
C ASP A 189 20.19 28.87 27.06
N CYS A 190 20.74 28.19 26.06
CA CYS A 190 21.97 28.55 25.37
C CYS A 190 23.22 28.56 26.27
N ASN A 191 23.26 27.72 27.30
CA ASN A 191 24.46 27.52 28.11
C ASN A 191 25.43 26.58 27.41
N PHE A 192 26.51 27.13 26.86
CA PHE A 192 27.52 26.35 26.12
C PHE A 192 28.57 25.76 27.05
N THR A 193 28.82 24.45 26.89
CA THR A 193 29.91 23.71 27.53
C THR A 193 30.88 23.21 26.47
N GLN A 194 32.16 23.58 26.57
CA GLN A 194 33.20 22.99 25.73
C GLN A 194 33.50 21.57 26.21
N THR A 195 33.58 20.63 25.27
CA THR A 195 33.78 19.22 25.59
C THR A 195 34.54 18.50 24.47
N THR A 196 34.69 17.19 24.61
CA THR A 196 35.18 16.30 23.56
C THR A 196 34.18 15.18 23.34
N LEU A 197 33.91 14.88 22.07
CA LEU A 197 33.14 13.72 21.65
C LEU A 197 34.06 12.74 20.94
N ASP A 198 33.71 11.46 20.87
CA ASP A 198 34.38 10.53 19.97
C ASP A 198 34.31 11.04 18.51
N SER A 199 35.43 11.02 17.77
CA SER A 199 35.48 11.60 16.42
C SER A 199 34.53 10.95 15.42
N GLU A 200 34.30 9.63 15.54
CA GLU A 200 33.36 8.93 14.65
C GLU A 200 31.93 9.30 15.03
N PHE A 201 31.60 9.31 16.32
CA PHE A 201 30.30 9.78 16.81
C PHE A 201 30.00 11.21 16.36
N TYR A 202 30.96 12.13 16.56
CA TYR A 202 30.86 13.52 16.12
C TYR A 202 30.49 13.61 14.63
N TYR A 203 31.15 12.82 13.78
CA TYR A 203 30.89 12.82 12.34
C TYR A 203 29.49 12.27 12.03
N GLN A 204 29.10 11.17 12.67
CA GLN A 204 27.79 10.55 12.47
C GLN A 204 26.65 11.48 12.90
N VAL A 205 26.75 12.17 14.05
CA VAL A 205 25.74 13.14 14.49
C VAL A 205 25.65 14.33 13.55
N LYS A 206 26.77 14.77 12.96
CA LYS A 206 26.74 15.85 11.95
C LYS A 206 26.07 15.44 10.65
N MET A 207 26.26 14.20 10.21
CA MET A 207 25.69 13.69 8.97
C MET A 207 24.22 13.32 9.12
N ASN A 208 23.88 12.61 10.20
CA ASN A 208 22.56 12.03 10.43
C ASN A 208 21.65 12.93 11.29
N GLY A 209 22.22 13.96 11.92
CA GLY A 209 21.50 15.02 12.61
C GLY A 209 21.31 14.82 14.11
N THR A 210 21.21 13.58 14.60
CA THR A 210 20.98 13.24 16.03
C THR A 210 21.94 12.13 16.48
N GLY A 211 22.30 12.09 17.77
CA GLY A 211 23.04 11.00 18.40
C GLY A 211 22.83 10.95 19.91
N ASP A 212 23.16 9.82 20.53
CA ASP A 212 23.14 9.60 21.98
C ASP A 212 24.56 9.66 22.54
N SER A 213 24.85 10.73 23.29
CA SER A 213 26.16 10.99 23.88
C SER A 213 26.26 10.39 25.28
N ASN A 214 27.45 9.88 25.60
CA ASN A 214 27.76 9.28 26.90
C ASN A 214 27.51 10.22 28.09
N ASN A 215 27.66 11.54 27.88
CA ASN A 215 27.62 12.53 28.97
C ASN A 215 26.46 13.54 28.87
N TYR A 216 25.84 13.66 27.69
CA TYR A 216 24.85 14.72 27.42
C TYR A 216 23.50 14.18 26.96
N GLY A 217 23.33 12.86 26.94
CA GLY A 217 22.12 12.21 26.41
C GLY A 217 21.95 12.50 24.92
N ILE A 218 20.71 12.70 24.49
CA ILE A 218 20.43 12.94 23.07
C ILE A 218 20.85 14.34 22.66
N ILE A 219 21.71 14.42 21.66
CA ILE A 219 22.19 15.67 21.09
C ILE A 219 21.86 15.75 19.59
N LYS A 220 21.61 16.96 19.11
CA LYS A 220 21.40 17.26 17.70
C LYS A 220 22.45 18.21 17.16
N SER A 221 22.88 18.00 15.92
CA SER A 221 23.77 18.94 15.25
C SER A 221 23.12 20.31 15.14
N ALA A 222 23.81 21.37 15.56
CA ALA A 222 23.30 22.74 15.46
C ALA A 222 23.04 23.18 14.00
N VAL A 223 23.62 22.49 13.01
CA VAL A 223 23.31 22.70 11.58
C VAL A 223 21.82 22.46 11.28
N THR A 224 21.17 21.56 12.02
CA THR A 224 19.73 21.24 11.84
C THR A 224 18.80 22.37 12.31
N ASN A 225 19.29 23.27 13.18
CA ASN A 225 18.56 24.45 13.64
C ASN A 225 19.50 25.65 13.82
N LYS A 226 19.92 26.24 12.69
CA LYS A 226 20.88 27.36 12.65
C LYS A 226 20.43 28.64 13.37
N LYS A 227 19.14 28.75 13.72
CA LYS A 227 18.60 29.91 14.46
C LYS A 227 18.68 29.73 15.97
N LYS A 228 18.82 28.50 16.47
CA LYS A 228 18.89 28.24 17.92
C LYS A 228 20.19 28.86 18.46
N CYS A 229 20.05 29.75 19.45
CA CYS A 229 21.18 30.45 20.09
C CYS A 229 22.07 31.24 19.12
N SER A 230 21.53 31.73 17.99
CA SER A 230 22.32 32.35 16.91
C SER A 230 23.16 33.55 17.32
N ASP A 231 22.76 34.24 18.39
CA ASP A 231 23.34 35.52 18.80
C ASP A 231 24.43 35.38 19.89
N GLY A 232 24.72 34.15 20.33
CA GLY A 232 25.46 33.90 21.58
C GLY A 232 26.51 32.79 21.55
N TYR A 233 27.03 32.39 20.38
CA TYR A 233 28.09 31.39 20.32
C TYR A 233 29.39 31.92 20.97
N PRO A 234 29.96 31.25 21.99
CA PRO A 234 31.21 31.66 22.59
C PRO A 234 32.38 31.50 21.62
N GLN A 235 33.53 32.11 21.94
CA GLN A 235 34.73 32.00 21.11
C GLN A 235 35.13 30.53 20.89
N GLY A 236 35.23 30.13 19.62
CA GLY A 236 35.59 28.77 19.22
C GLY A 236 34.39 27.83 19.02
N ALA A 237 33.17 28.24 19.37
CA ALA A 237 31.95 27.55 19.02
C ALA A 237 31.40 28.06 17.67
N SER A 238 30.77 27.18 16.92
CA SER A 238 30.07 27.47 15.66
C SER A 238 28.96 26.45 15.42
N THR A 239 28.06 26.71 14.49
CA THR A 239 27.04 25.71 14.10
C THR A 239 27.65 24.41 13.58
N THR A 240 28.91 24.41 13.17
CA THR A 240 29.56 23.23 12.56
C THR A 240 30.25 22.31 13.57
N ASN A 241 30.49 22.77 14.79
CA ASN A 241 31.14 22.01 15.87
C ASN A 241 30.36 22.07 17.18
N SER A 242 29.09 22.49 17.13
CA SER A 242 28.22 22.55 18.29
C SER A 242 26.98 21.68 18.10
N PHE A 243 26.49 21.17 19.22
CA PHE A 243 25.34 20.28 19.32
C PHE A 243 24.43 20.77 20.44
N PHE A 244 23.12 20.63 20.28
CA PHE A 244 22.18 21.01 21.32
C PHE A 244 21.49 19.78 21.91
N MET A 245 21.31 19.79 23.22
CA MET A 245 20.60 18.73 23.94
C MET A 245 19.11 18.76 23.58
N VAL A 246 18.51 17.58 23.50
CA VAL A 246 17.09 17.35 23.29
C VAL A 246 16.63 16.14 24.10
N ASP A 247 15.33 16.06 24.39
CA ASP A 247 14.79 14.94 25.17
C ASP A 247 14.41 13.74 24.31
N ILE A 248 14.17 13.96 23.01
CA ILE A 248 13.68 12.92 22.09
C ILE A 248 14.39 12.96 20.74
N VAL A 249 14.60 11.78 20.18
CA VAL A 249 15.02 11.61 18.78
C VAL A 249 13.83 11.94 17.88
N THR A 250 14.01 12.86 16.94
CA THR A 250 12.99 13.16 15.92
C THR A 250 13.61 13.19 14.54
N GLY A 251 12.84 12.76 13.53
CA GLY A 251 13.17 12.96 12.13
C GLY A 251 12.75 14.34 11.62
N CYS A 252 12.76 14.51 10.30
CA CYS A 252 12.39 15.75 9.62
C CYS A 252 10.93 16.19 9.87
N CYS A 253 10.05 15.23 10.20
CA CYS A 253 8.64 15.48 10.51
C CYS A 253 8.39 16.01 11.93
N ASN A 254 9.44 16.19 12.74
CA ASN A 254 9.37 16.70 14.12
C ASN A 254 8.49 15.86 15.06
N THR A 255 8.33 14.56 14.77
CA THR A 255 7.70 13.57 15.65
C THR A 255 8.76 12.65 16.23
N GLN A 256 8.51 12.10 17.42
CA GLN A 256 9.41 11.12 18.03
C GLN A 256 9.60 9.90 17.10
N LEU A 257 10.84 9.50 16.86
CA LEU A 257 11.14 8.28 16.13
C LEU A 257 11.00 7.06 17.03
N THR A 258 10.38 6.02 16.48
CA THR A 258 10.19 4.71 17.12
C THR A 258 10.48 3.60 16.11
N GLU A 259 10.49 2.33 16.54
CA GLU A 259 10.61 1.17 15.61
C GLU A 259 9.51 1.12 14.53
N SER A 260 8.40 1.85 14.75
CA SER A 260 7.32 2.02 13.78
C SER A 260 7.55 3.19 12.81
N SER A 261 8.67 3.91 12.91
CA SER A 261 8.99 5.07 12.09
C SER A 261 9.84 4.69 10.87
N GLN A 262 9.59 5.39 9.78
CA GLN A 262 10.29 5.23 8.51
C GLN A 262 10.75 6.58 7.95
N ALA A 263 11.81 6.51 7.15
CA ALA A 263 12.33 7.61 6.36
C ALA A 263 12.03 7.34 4.87
N GLY A 264 11.50 8.34 4.18
CA GLY A 264 11.11 8.23 2.77
C GLY A 264 11.75 9.31 1.89
N TYR A 265 11.65 9.12 0.58
CA TYR A 265 11.99 10.11 -0.44
C TYR A 265 10.78 10.34 -1.37
N PRO A 266 10.55 11.58 -1.88
CA PRO A 266 11.22 12.84 -1.55
C PRO A 266 10.96 13.29 -0.12
N ASN A 267 11.61 14.38 0.32
CA ASN A 267 11.48 14.89 1.69
C ASN A 267 10.00 15.11 2.06
N PRO A 268 9.46 14.35 3.04
CA PRO A 268 8.03 14.31 3.33
C PRO A 268 7.49 15.60 3.98
N LYS A 269 8.39 16.51 4.38
CA LYS A 269 8.04 17.86 4.87
C LYS A 269 7.80 18.86 3.74
N LEU A 270 8.25 18.57 2.51
CA LEU A 270 8.21 19.54 1.41
C LEU A 270 6.85 19.54 0.72
N THR A 271 6.06 20.61 0.90
CA THR A 271 4.82 20.90 0.12
C THR A 271 3.71 19.83 0.23
N SER A 272 2.51 20.17 -0.24
CA SER A 272 1.35 19.25 -0.22
C SER A 272 1.34 18.23 -1.37
N THR A 273 2.26 18.32 -2.32
CA THR A 273 2.27 17.51 -3.55
C THR A 273 3.26 16.35 -3.52
N VAL A 274 4.12 16.26 -2.50
CA VAL A 274 5.04 15.12 -2.36
C VAL A 274 4.32 13.89 -1.81
N THR A 275 4.82 12.71 -2.18
CA THR A 275 4.39 11.43 -1.60
C THR A 275 5.64 10.56 -1.46
N PRO A 276 5.92 10.02 -0.26
CA PRO A 276 5.08 10.07 0.94
C PRO A 276 5.11 11.43 1.69
N LYS A 277 4.10 11.68 2.52
CA LYS A 277 4.01 12.81 3.46
C LYS A 277 4.31 12.37 4.88
N CYS A 278 4.63 13.33 5.74
CA CYS A 278 4.75 13.08 7.17
C CYS A 278 3.43 12.52 7.72
N GLY A 279 3.50 11.37 8.40
CA GLY A 279 2.35 10.65 8.95
C GLY A 279 1.74 9.61 8.02
N ASP A 280 2.02 9.63 6.71
CA ASP A 280 1.55 8.58 5.80
C ASP A 280 1.98 7.21 6.32
N ARG A 281 1.07 6.23 6.23
CA ARG A 281 1.33 4.88 6.69
C ARG A 281 1.69 3.98 5.52
N THR A 282 2.65 3.09 5.73
CA THR A 282 2.99 2.01 4.81
C THR A 282 2.71 0.66 5.44
N LEU A 283 2.24 -0.27 4.61
CA LEU A 283 2.00 -1.65 4.97
C LEU A 283 3.02 -2.52 4.24
N LEU A 284 3.77 -3.31 5.00
CA LEU A 284 4.78 -4.24 4.51
C LEU A 284 4.19 -5.65 4.55
N ILE A 285 4.21 -6.33 3.40
CA ILE A 285 3.63 -7.66 3.22
C ILE A 285 4.72 -8.66 2.85
N GLU A 286 4.70 -9.80 3.52
CA GLU A 286 5.57 -10.94 3.21
C GLU A 286 5.11 -11.64 1.93
N SER A 287 5.99 -12.46 1.34
CA SER A 287 5.68 -13.20 0.11
C SER A 287 4.53 -14.21 0.28
N ASP A 288 4.25 -14.65 1.50
CA ASP A 288 3.12 -15.52 1.86
C ASP A 288 1.80 -14.75 2.11
N ASN A 289 1.78 -13.46 1.78
CA ASN A 289 0.65 -12.55 1.95
C ASN A 289 0.34 -12.16 3.40
N SER A 290 1.17 -12.51 4.38
CA SER A 290 1.00 -12.07 5.77
C SER A 290 1.46 -10.63 5.99
N ASN A 291 0.83 -9.93 6.95
CA ASN A 291 1.26 -8.60 7.35
C ASN A 291 2.56 -8.70 8.17
N ARG A 292 3.64 -8.10 7.67
CA ARG A 292 4.89 -7.97 8.43
C ARG A 292 4.79 -6.84 9.44
N ALA A 293 4.43 -5.65 8.96
CA ALA A 293 4.38 -4.44 9.76
C ALA A 293 3.54 -3.36 9.09
N GLU A 294 3.00 -2.47 9.92
CA GLU A 294 2.50 -1.18 9.48
C GLU A 294 3.33 -0.08 10.15
N LYS A 295 3.83 0.87 9.36
CA LYS A 295 4.79 1.88 9.80
C LYS A 295 4.43 3.26 9.29
N SER A 296 4.92 4.31 9.93
CA SER A 296 4.62 5.71 9.59
C SER A 296 5.85 6.43 9.06
N ILE A 297 5.65 7.26 8.05
CA ILE A 297 6.70 8.13 7.49
C ILE A 297 6.92 9.30 8.44
N ALA A 298 8.08 9.33 9.08
CA ALA A 298 8.44 10.32 10.10
C ALA A 298 9.78 11.03 9.81
N ASP A 299 10.51 10.59 8.78
CA ASP A 299 11.81 11.16 8.44
C ASP A 299 12.08 11.19 6.93
N TYR A 300 13.18 11.84 6.56
CA TYR A 300 13.65 12.00 5.20
C TYR A 300 14.85 11.10 4.96
N CYS A 301 14.76 10.25 3.93
CA CYS A 301 15.87 9.46 3.44
C CYS A 301 16.43 10.09 2.16
N PRO A 302 17.53 10.87 2.22
CA PRO A 302 18.12 11.47 1.03
C PRO A 302 18.70 10.47 0.04
N ASP A 303 19.06 9.27 0.48
CA ASP A 303 19.67 8.23 -0.35
C ASP A 303 18.63 7.29 -0.99
N CYS A 304 17.37 7.34 -0.55
CA CYS A 304 16.26 6.52 -1.06
C CYS A 304 15.69 7.06 -2.39
N ARG A 305 16.51 7.66 -3.26
CA ARG A 305 16.05 8.35 -4.49
C ARG A 305 15.72 7.44 -5.65
N ASP A 306 16.02 6.15 -5.52
CA ASP A 306 15.79 5.13 -6.55
C ASP A 306 14.30 4.83 -6.77
N GLY A 307 13.41 5.36 -5.91
CA GLY A 307 11.96 5.20 -6.02
C GLY A 307 11.42 3.90 -5.41
N HIS A 308 12.31 2.99 -5.00
CA HIS A 308 11.96 1.66 -4.45
C HIS A 308 12.78 1.37 -3.20
N HIS A 309 12.99 2.38 -2.35
CA HIS A 309 13.75 2.27 -1.11
C HIS A 309 13.06 3.05 0.01
N ILE A 310 12.86 2.40 1.16
CA ILE A 310 12.41 3.00 2.40
C ILE A 310 13.36 2.60 3.53
N ASP A 311 13.69 3.55 4.39
CA ASP A 311 14.55 3.34 5.55
C ASP A 311 13.73 3.19 6.82
N ASN A 312 14.03 2.19 7.63
CA ASN A 312 13.28 1.87 8.86
C ASN A 312 14.12 2.27 10.06
N TYR A 313 13.53 3.07 10.95
CA TYR A 313 14.23 3.45 12.17
C TYR A 313 14.29 2.27 13.13
N THR A 314 15.42 2.12 13.82
CA THR A 314 15.59 1.16 14.91
C THR A 314 16.40 1.75 16.06
N TYR A 315 16.17 1.22 17.28
CA TYR A 315 16.93 1.51 18.49
C TYR A 315 18.25 0.75 18.60
N ASN A 316 18.71 0.08 17.54
CA ASN A 316 20.03 -0.54 17.51
C ASN A 316 21.11 0.48 17.92
N GLN A 317 21.91 0.14 18.94
CA GLN A 317 22.93 1.01 19.51
C GLN A 317 24.25 0.98 18.72
N ALA A 318 24.19 1.00 17.40
CA ALA A 318 25.36 1.07 16.54
C ALA A 318 25.91 2.50 16.43
N CYS A 319 27.18 2.64 16.02
CA CYS A 319 27.74 3.96 15.73
C CYS A 319 27.23 4.53 14.39
N SER A 320 26.94 3.67 13.41
CA SER A 320 26.50 4.09 12.08
C SER A 320 25.41 3.19 11.50
N ALA A 321 24.58 3.76 10.62
CA ALA A 321 23.51 3.03 9.94
C ALA A 321 24.02 1.82 9.15
N HIS A 322 25.25 1.87 8.62
CA HIS A 322 25.85 0.74 7.89
C HIS A 322 26.03 -0.53 8.73
N GLN A 323 26.06 -0.40 10.06
CA GLN A 323 26.21 -1.53 10.97
C GLN A 323 24.87 -2.19 11.35
N VAL A 324 23.74 -1.61 10.94
CA VAL A 324 22.39 -2.07 11.32
C VAL A 324 21.80 -3.06 10.30
N GLY A 325 22.23 -2.96 9.03
CA GLY A 325 21.87 -3.90 7.97
C GLY A 325 20.53 -3.60 7.28
N SER A 326 20.08 -4.56 6.45
CA SER A 326 18.85 -4.48 5.67
C SER A 326 17.77 -5.42 6.23
N LEU A 327 16.50 -5.01 6.12
CA LEU A 327 15.36 -5.90 6.39
C LEU A 327 15.05 -6.81 5.19
N GLY A 328 15.50 -6.44 3.99
CA GLY A 328 15.19 -7.13 2.73
C GLY A 328 14.16 -6.37 1.90
N ASP A 329 13.58 -7.06 0.93
CA ASP A 329 12.62 -6.48 -0.01
C ASP A 329 11.21 -6.96 0.32
N PHE A 330 10.24 -6.05 0.37
CA PHE A 330 8.85 -6.35 0.72
C PHE A 330 7.88 -5.75 -0.28
N TRP A 331 6.79 -6.47 -0.54
CA TRP A 331 5.65 -5.85 -1.19
C TRP A 331 5.10 -4.78 -0.25
N THR A 332 5.02 -3.55 -0.75
CA THR A 332 4.71 -2.39 0.07
C THR A 332 3.61 -1.56 -0.57
N ALA A 333 2.66 -1.10 0.26
CA ALA A 333 1.66 -0.13 -0.15
C ALA A 333 1.60 1.02 0.85
N ASN A 334 1.39 2.23 0.35
CA ASN A 334 1.00 3.38 1.15
C ASN A 334 -0.53 3.31 1.33
N VAL A 335 -0.95 3.21 2.60
CA VAL A 335 -2.36 3.10 3.01
C VAL A 335 -2.94 4.46 3.45
N GLY A 336 -2.19 5.54 3.24
CA GLY A 336 -2.59 6.91 3.52
C GLY A 336 -2.69 7.27 5.00
N LEU A 337 -3.26 8.45 5.24
CA LEU A 337 -3.85 8.90 6.50
C LEU A 337 -5.38 8.88 6.35
#